data_AF-A0A6I1E766-F1
#
_entry.id   AF-A0A6I1E766-F1
#
_cell.length_a   1.000
_cell.length_b   1.000
_cell.length_c   1.000
_cell.angle_alpha   90.00
_cell.angle_beta   90.00
_cell.angle_gamma   90.00
#
_symmetry.space_group_name_H-M   'P 1'
#
loop_
_entity.id
_entity.type
_entity.pdbx_description
1 polymer ?
#
loop_
_entity_poly.entity_id
_entity_poly.type
_entity_poly.pdbx_seq_one_letter_code
_entity_poly.pdbx_strand_id
1 'polypeptide(L)'
;MKIPKIFGKRNSSEQDELRALEKMENMVIQQEATLHPKFKTLSDFINKTPSANFISAGDIADVNGWWVKLSIDIDHPLAWNVVQEYAHVLNELSLSERLPTVFKPVSPPPYMNGGPRDFLSWVIECPVSDQPPGTIMKWLESRLPNPVDAASSWEDMEE
;
A
#
# COMPACT_ATOMS: atom_id res chain seq x y z
N MET A 1 53.59 -13.41 18.30
CA MET A 1 52.52 -13.91 19.19
C MET A 1 51.31 -14.23 18.30
N LYS A 2 50.99 -15.51 18.07
CA LYS A 2 49.85 -15.92 17.22
C LYS A 2 48.63 -16.14 18.13
N ILE A 3 47.57 -15.37 17.89
CA ILE A 3 46.27 -15.56 18.56
C ILE A 3 45.62 -16.83 17.98
N PRO A 4 45.17 -17.81 18.78
CA PRO A 4 44.52 -19.00 18.25
C PRO A 4 43.11 -18.67 17.77
N LYS A 5 42.76 -19.11 16.55
CA LYS A 5 41.38 -19.10 16.05
C LYS A 5 40.61 -20.21 16.76
N ILE A 6 39.71 -19.85 17.68
CA ILE A 6 38.74 -20.77 18.26
C ILE A 6 37.60 -20.91 17.24
N PHE A 7 37.71 -21.88 16.33
CA PHE A 7 36.58 -22.32 15.50
C PHE A 7 35.98 -23.56 16.16
N GLY A 8 35.05 -23.35 17.10
CA GLY A 8 34.17 -24.40 17.59
C GLY A 8 33.23 -24.80 16.46
N LYS A 9 33.26 -26.07 16.05
CA LYS A 9 32.25 -26.62 15.14
C LYS A 9 30.90 -26.62 15.88
N ARG A 10 29.92 -25.87 15.37
CA ARG A 10 28.54 -25.89 15.88
C ARG A 10 28.02 -27.33 15.93
N ASN A 11 27.44 -27.72 17.05
CA ASN A 11 26.94 -29.07 17.27
C ASN A 11 25.62 -29.32 16.48
N SER A 12 25.20 -30.57 16.32
CA SER A 12 24.03 -30.94 15.50
C SER A 12 22.74 -30.24 15.96
N SER A 13 22.58 -30.04 17.28
CA SER A 13 21.40 -29.39 17.88
C SER A 13 21.30 -27.92 17.47
N GLU A 14 22.41 -27.19 17.47
CA GLU A 14 22.45 -25.79 17.05
C GLU A 14 22.16 -25.62 15.55
N GLN A 15 22.56 -26.60 14.72
CA GLN A 15 22.25 -26.57 13.29
C GLN A 15 20.77 -26.83 13.00
N ASP A 16 20.13 -27.69 13.80
CA ASP A 16 18.71 -27.98 13.67
C ASP A 16 17.84 -26.80 14.16
N GLU A 17 18.27 -26.11 15.22
CA GLU A 17 17.64 -24.85 15.68
C GLU A 17 17.76 -23.73 14.65
N LEU A 18 18.94 -23.54 14.05
CA LEU A 18 19.14 -22.57 12.97
C LEU A 18 18.25 -22.87 11.76
N ARG A 19 18.11 -24.15 11.38
CA ARG A 19 17.19 -24.55 10.30
C ARG A 19 15.73 -24.32 10.66
N ALA A 20 15.35 -24.51 11.92
CA ALA A 20 14.00 -24.22 12.39
C ALA A 20 13.72 -22.72 12.36
N LEU A 21 14.67 -21.88 12.75
CA LEU A 21 14.59 -20.43 12.68
C LEU A 21 14.54 -19.92 11.24
N GLU A 22 15.42 -20.41 10.36
CA GLU A 22 15.38 -20.08 8.92
C GLU A 22 14.06 -20.54 8.28
N LYS A 23 13.53 -21.70 8.69
CA LYS A 23 12.23 -22.18 8.21
C LYS A 23 11.08 -21.31 8.74
N MET A 24 11.15 -20.85 9.98
CA MET A 24 10.17 -19.94 10.56
C MET A 24 10.23 -18.57 9.90
N GLU A 25 11.43 -18.01 9.69
CA GLU A 25 11.64 -16.76 8.99
C GLU A 25 11.12 -16.85 7.55
N ASN A 26 11.44 -17.91 6.82
CA ASN A 26 10.88 -18.15 5.49
C ASN A 26 9.36 -18.35 5.51
N MET A 27 8.80 -18.98 6.54
CA MET A 27 7.36 -19.17 6.69
C MET A 27 6.64 -17.85 7.01
N VAL A 28 7.26 -16.96 7.80
CA VAL A 28 6.79 -15.60 8.06
C VAL A 28 6.89 -14.75 6.79
N ILE A 29 8.01 -14.80 6.07
CA ILE A 29 8.19 -14.12 4.77
C ILE A 29 7.16 -14.60 3.75
N GLN A 30 6.82 -15.89 3.72
CA GLN A 30 5.77 -16.41 2.85
C GLN A 30 4.35 -16.06 3.32
N GLN A 31 4.10 -15.96 4.64
CA GLN A 31 2.85 -15.41 5.17
C GLN A 31 2.69 -13.92 4.84
N GLU A 32 3.79 -13.18 4.73
CA GLU A 32 3.82 -11.77 4.33
C GLU A 32 3.68 -11.54 2.81
N ALA A 33 3.84 -12.55 1.95
CA ALA A 33 4.08 -12.31 0.52
C ALA A 33 3.11 -13.02 -0.45
N THR A 34 1.82 -13.06 -0.16
CA THR A 34 0.83 -13.13 -1.25
C THR A 34 -0.34 -12.21 -0.96
N LEU A 35 -0.41 -11.11 -1.72
CA LEU A 35 -1.56 -10.21 -1.69
C LEU A 35 -2.84 -11.04 -1.86
N HIS A 36 -3.75 -10.95 -0.90
CA HIS A 36 -5.01 -11.68 -0.98
C HIS A 36 -5.74 -11.28 -2.28
N PRO A 37 -6.25 -12.24 -3.09
CA PRO A 37 -6.79 -11.96 -4.44
C PRO A 37 -7.84 -10.85 -4.50
N LYS A 38 -8.62 -10.64 -3.42
CA LYS A 38 -9.62 -9.57 -3.29
C LYS A 38 -9.06 -8.16 -3.49
N PHE A 39 -7.76 -7.95 -3.22
CA PHE A 39 -7.10 -6.66 -3.37
C PHE A 39 -6.43 -6.48 -4.73
N LYS A 40 -6.28 -7.55 -5.51
CA LYS A 40 -5.45 -7.56 -6.72
C LYS A 40 -5.87 -6.50 -7.74
N THR A 41 -7.18 -6.36 -8.00
CA THR A 41 -7.66 -5.39 -8.99
C THR A 41 -7.39 -3.96 -8.57
N LEU A 42 -7.59 -3.64 -7.28
CA LEU A 42 -7.32 -2.31 -6.75
C LEU A 42 -5.81 -2.02 -6.68
N SER A 43 -4.98 -2.99 -6.28
CA SER A 43 -3.52 -2.81 -6.27
C SER A 43 -2.97 -2.60 -7.68
N ASP A 44 -3.44 -3.37 -8.66
CA ASP A 44 -3.03 -3.24 -10.06
C ASP A 44 -3.42 -1.86 -10.61
N PHE A 45 -4.61 -1.36 -10.25
CA PHE A 45 -5.07 -0.03 -10.64
C PHE A 45 -4.24 1.10 -10.01
N ILE A 46 -3.93 0.98 -8.71
CA ILE A 46 -3.06 1.95 -8.02
C ILE A 46 -1.69 2.02 -8.69
N ASN A 47 -1.10 0.87 -9.03
CA ASN A 47 0.21 0.82 -9.70
C ASN A 47 0.21 1.35 -11.14
N LYS A 48 -0.97 1.51 -11.76
CA LYS A 48 -1.11 2.19 -13.05
C LYS A 48 -1.27 3.70 -12.91
N THR A 49 -1.70 4.17 -11.74
CA THR A 49 -1.94 5.59 -11.51
C THR A 49 -0.58 6.32 -11.44
N PRO A 50 -0.40 7.44 -12.15
CA PRO A 50 0.85 8.20 -12.12
C PRO A 50 1.25 8.53 -10.69
N SER A 51 2.55 8.56 -10.40
CA SER A 51 3.12 8.81 -9.06
C SER A 51 2.74 7.84 -7.93
N ALA A 52 1.69 7.02 -8.08
CA ALA A 52 1.17 6.18 -7.02
C ALA A 52 1.75 4.76 -7.07
N ASN A 53 2.00 4.19 -5.90
CA ASN A 53 2.47 2.80 -5.78
C ASN A 53 1.78 2.10 -4.63
N PHE A 54 1.28 0.89 -4.88
CA PHE A 54 0.74 0.02 -3.85
C PHE A 54 1.85 -0.42 -2.88
N ILE A 55 1.59 -0.34 -1.58
CA ILE A 55 2.51 -0.80 -0.53
C ILE A 55 2.00 -2.10 0.09
N SER A 56 0.80 -2.06 0.67
CA SER A 56 0.25 -3.21 1.40
C SER A 56 -1.26 -3.07 1.58
N ALA A 57 -1.92 -4.15 1.99
CA ALA A 57 -3.35 -4.17 2.28
C ALA A 57 -3.62 -5.13 3.44
N GLY A 58 -4.75 -4.93 4.11
CA GLY A 58 -5.16 -5.81 5.19
C GLY A 58 -6.63 -5.65 5.54
N ASP A 59 -7.10 -6.51 6.44
CA ASP A 59 -8.43 -6.45 7.01
C ASP A 59 -8.44 -5.63 8.30
N ILE A 60 -9.59 -5.04 8.61
CA ILE A 60 -9.87 -4.38 9.89
C ILE A 60 -10.62 -5.38 10.76
N ALA A 61 -9.92 -5.99 11.71
CA ALA A 61 -10.38 -7.17 12.46
C ALA A 61 -11.75 -6.99 13.13
N ASP A 62 -12.04 -5.81 13.68
CA ASP A 62 -13.22 -5.60 14.52
C ASP A 62 -14.51 -5.28 13.74
N VAL A 63 -14.38 -4.87 12.47
CA VAL A 63 -15.52 -4.37 11.66
C VAL A 63 -15.67 -5.11 10.33
N ASN A 64 -14.91 -6.17 10.10
CA ASN A 64 -14.82 -6.87 8.81
C ASN A 64 -14.58 -5.92 7.62
N GLY A 65 -13.93 -4.77 7.89
CA GLY A 65 -13.55 -3.80 6.88
C GLY A 65 -12.18 -4.13 6.30
N TRP A 66 -11.64 -3.23 5.50
CA TRP A 66 -10.31 -3.39 4.92
C TRP A 66 -9.62 -2.04 4.72
N TRP A 67 -8.31 -2.10 4.51
CA TRP A 67 -7.49 -0.95 4.19
C TRP A 67 -6.47 -1.30 3.10
N VAL A 68 -6.10 -0.29 2.31
CA VAL A 68 -5.00 -0.33 1.34
C VAL A 68 -4.09 0.85 1.62
N LYS A 69 -2.80 0.57 1.77
CA LYS A 69 -1.74 1.56 1.91
C LYS A 69 -1.00 1.73 0.58
N LEU A 70 -0.74 2.98 0.24
CA LEU A 70 -0.01 3.37 -0.96
C LEU A 70 0.94 4.53 -0.68
N SER A 71 1.96 4.69 -1.51
CA SER A 71 2.75 5.91 -1.61
C SER A 71 2.31 6.72 -2.84
N ILE A 72 2.55 8.02 -2.77
CA ILE A 72 2.50 8.95 -3.89
C ILE A 72 3.85 9.67 -3.90
N ASP A 73 4.57 9.57 -5.01
CA ASP A 73 5.81 10.32 -5.21
C ASP A 73 5.49 11.80 -5.32
N ILE A 74 5.71 12.54 -4.24
CA ILE A 74 5.36 13.96 -4.12
C ILE A 74 6.20 14.88 -5.02
N ASP A 75 7.31 14.38 -5.57
CA ASP A 75 8.13 15.13 -6.52
C ASP A 75 7.65 14.92 -7.98
N HIS A 76 6.73 13.98 -8.22
CA HIS A 76 6.14 13.77 -9.53
C HIS A 76 5.20 14.92 -9.92
N PRO A 77 5.24 15.42 -11.18
CA PRO A 77 4.42 16.57 -11.60
C PRO A 77 2.91 16.40 -11.35
N LEU A 78 2.40 15.18 -11.52
CA LEU A 78 0.98 14.84 -11.33
C LEU A 78 0.61 14.39 -9.90
N ALA A 79 1.53 14.45 -8.94
CA ALA A 79 1.29 13.93 -7.58
C ALA A 79 0.06 14.56 -6.92
N TRP A 80 -0.07 15.88 -7.04
CA TRP A 80 -1.16 16.62 -6.41
C TRP A 80 -2.49 16.50 -7.17
N ASN A 81 -2.45 16.30 -8.50
CA ASN A 81 -3.63 15.91 -9.29
C ASN A 81 -4.16 14.56 -8.78
N VAL A 82 -3.27 13.58 -8.59
CA VAL A 82 -3.66 12.26 -8.07
C VAL A 82 -4.26 12.36 -6.67
N VAL A 83 -3.65 13.14 -5.76
CA VAL A 83 -4.20 13.38 -4.42
C VAL A 83 -5.57 14.04 -4.49
N GLN A 84 -5.74 15.05 -5.34
CA GLN A 84 -7.00 15.78 -5.50
C GLN A 84 -8.11 14.87 -6.02
N GLU A 85 -7.85 14.11 -7.07
CA GLU A 85 -8.83 13.22 -7.68
C GLU A 85 -9.19 12.05 -6.75
N TYR A 86 -8.20 11.44 -6.10
CA TYR A 86 -8.45 10.38 -5.11
C TYR A 86 -9.27 10.91 -3.94
N ALA A 87 -8.94 12.09 -3.43
CA ALA A 87 -9.71 12.71 -2.35
C ALA A 87 -11.14 13.01 -2.79
N HIS A 88 -11.34 13.54 -4.00
CA HIS A 88 -12.68 13.81 -4.53
C HIS A 88 -13.51 12.53 -4.61
N VAL A 89 -13.00 11.49 -5.27
CA VAL A 89 -13.73 10.23 -5.46
C VAL A 89 -13.95 9.52 -4.12
N LEU A 90 -12.91 9.36 -3.31
CA LEU A 90 -12.94 8.49 -2.13
C LEU A 90 -13.52 9.15 -0.88
N ASN A 91 -13.50 10.49 -0.77
CA ASN A 91 -14.03 11.21 0.40
C ASN A 91 -15.28 12.05 0.12
N GLU A 92 -15.33 12.70 -1.05
CA GLU A 92 -16.13 13.92 -1.26
C GLU A 92 -17.19 13.78 -2.36
N LEU A 93 -17.49 12.58 -2.87
CA LEU A 93 -18.63 12.36 -3.76
C LEU A 93 -19.94 12.79 -3.06
N SER A 94 -20.29 14.06 -3.23
CA SER A 94 -21.31 14.79 -2.47
C SER A 94 -22.54 15.12 -3.31
N LEU A 95 -22.63 14.64 -4.54
CA LEU A 95 -23.78 14.87 -5.42
C LEU A 95 -24.67 13.64 -5.63
N SER A 96 -24.29 12.46 -5.11
CA SER A 96 -25.11 11.24 -5.25
C SER A 96 -25.10 10.29 -4.06
N GLU A 97 -24.04 10.18 -3.26
CA GLU A 97 -23.96 9.47 -1.96
C GLU A 97 -22.49 9.44 -1.52
N ARG A 98 -22.21 9.74 -0.24
CA ARG A 98 -20.84 9.62 0.29
C ARG A 98 -20.44 8.15 0.25
N LEU A 99 -19.29 7.86 -0.37
CA LEU A 99 -18.73 6.52 -0.31
C LEU A 99 -18.36 6.16 1.14
N PRO A 100 -18.41 4.87 1.52
CA PRO A 100 -18.01 4.43 2.85
C PRO A 100 -16.48 4.49 3.06
N THR A 101 -15.72 5.02 2.10
CA THR A 101 -14.26 5.06 2.14
C THR A 101 -13.73 6.33 2.78
N VAL A 102 -12.50 6.26 3.28
CA VAL A 102 -11.69 7.43 3.66
C VAL A 102 -10.31 7.29 3.03
N PHE A 103 -9.88 8.33 2.32
CA PHE A 103 -8.53 8.54 1.82
C PHE A 103 -7.85 9.62 2.65
N LYS A 104 -6.78 9.25 3.37
CA LYS A 104 -6.08 10.16 4.28
C LYS A 104 -4.56 9.92 4.27
N PRO A 105 -3.75 10.96 4.53
CA PRO A 105 -2.33 10.78 4.75
C PRO A 105 -2.08 10.06 6.07
N VAL A 106 -1.03 9.25 6.11
CA VAL A 106 -0.50 8.61 7.31
C VAL A 106 1.02 8.73 7.30
N SER A 107 1.60 8.78 8.50
CA SER A 107 3.03 8.62 8.68
C SER A 107 3.29 7.54 9.72
N PRO A 108 4.42 6.84 9.63
CA PRO A 108 4.89 6.00 10.72
C PRO A 108 5.31 6.85 11.94
N PRO A 109 5.62 6.22 13.10
CA PRO A 109 5.75 6.91 14.37
C PRO A 109 6.81 8.04 14.41
N PRO A 110 6.63 9.06 15.29
CA PRO A 110 7.44 10.30 15.28
C PRO A 110 8.95 10.13 15.52
N TYR A 111 9.39 9.00 16.06
CA TYR A 111 10.83 8.76 16.31
C TYR A 111 11.63 8.48 15.03
N MET A 112 10.96 8.38 13.88
CA MET A 112 11.63 8.30 12.58
C MET A 112 11.79 9.71 12.00
N ASN A 113 13.02 10.25 12.09
CA ASN A 113 13.37 11.65 11.77
C ASN A 113 13.50 11.94 10.25
N GLY A 114 12.54 11.50 9.43
CA GLY A 114 12.59 11.70 7.97
C GLY A 114 11.49 12.63 7.48
N GLY A 115 11.66 13.07 6.24
CA GLY A 115 10.73 13.98 5.60
C GLY A 115 9.52 13.26 5.01
N PRO A 116 8.60 14.00 4.39
CA PRO A 116 7.48 13.40 3.67
C PRO A 116 7.93 12.47 2.53
N ARG A 117 9.12 12.67 1.96
CA ARG A 117 9.71 11.76 0.96
C ARG A 117 9.97 10.36 1.50
N ASP A 118 10.29 10.25 2.78
CA ASP A 118 10.69 8.98 3.40
C ASP A 118 9.49 8.28 4.05
N PHE A 119 8.55 9.08 4.57
CA PHE A 119 7.58 8.60 5.54
C PHE A 119 6.12 8.97 5.26
N LEU A 120 5.84 9.83 4.28
CA LEU A 120 4.46 10.09 3.89
C LEU A 120 3.91 8.90 3.12
N SER A 121 2.77 8.39 3.55
CA SER A 121 1.97 7.41 2.83
C SER A 121 0.52 7.84 2.89
N TRP A 122 -0.32 7.16 2.13
CA TRP A 122 -1.76 7.34 2.16
C TRP A 122 -2.43 6.01 2.43
N VAL A 123 -3.60 6.07 3.05
CA VAL A 123 -4.44 4.89 3.29
C VAL A 123 -5.82 5.17 2.72
N ILE A 124 -6.33 4.18 1.98
CA ILE A 124 -7.74 4.01 1.67
C ILE A 124 -8.31 3.04 2.70
N GLU A 125 -9.23 3.49 3.54
CA GLU A 125 -9.92 2.66 4.53
C GLU A 125 -11.38 2.50 4.14
N CYS A 126 -11.92 1.29 4.27
CA CYS A 126 -13.34 1.00 4.14
C CYS A 126 -13.78 0.19 5.37
N PRO A 127 -14.42 0.82 6.37
CA PRO A 127 -14.85 0.15 7.61
C PRO A 127 -16.16 -0.64 7.44
N VAL A 128 -16.59 -0.90 6.20
CA VAL A 128 -17.85 -1.60 5.89
C VAL A 128 -17.54 -2.90 5.14
N SER A 129 -18.12 -4.00 5.61
CA SER A 129 -17.79 -5.35 5.16
C SER A 129 -18.42 -5.78 3.85
N ASP A 130 -19.51 -5.12 3.43
CA ASP A 130 -20.24 -5.43 2.19
C ASP A 130 -19.65 -4.73 0.95
N GLN A 131 -18.60 -3.93 1.14
CA GLN A 131 -18.00 -3.13 0.10
C GLN A 131 -16.60 -3.66 -0.26
N PRO A 132 -16.46 -4.51 -1.29
CA PRO A 132 -15.17 -5.11 -1.62
C PRO A 132 -14.22 -4.12 -2.32
N PRO A 133 -12.89 -4.30 -2.21
CA PRO A 133 -11.89 -3.43 -2.85
C PRO A 133 -12.08 -3.28 -4.36
N GLY A 134 -12.53 -4.34 -5.04
CA GLY A 134 -12.82 -4.32 -6.48
C GLY A 134 -13.95 -3.36 -6.88
N THR A 135 -14.88 -3.05 -5.98
CA THR A 135 -15.91 -2.03 -6.26
C THR A 135 -15.33 -0.63 -6.18
N ILE A 136 -14.42 -0.38 -5.23
CA ILE A 136 -13.71 0.91 -5.13
C ILE A 136 -12.87 1.16 -6.38
N MET A 137 -12.18 0.12 -6.87
CA MET A 137 -11.45 0.19 -8.14
C MET A 137 -12.36 0.65 -9.29
N LYS A 138 -13.56 0.09 -9.44
CA LYS A 138 -14.52 0.51 -10.49
C LYS A 138 -14.95 1.97 -10.33
N TRP A 139 -15.09 2.45 -9.09
CA TRP A 139 -15.45 3.85 -8.85
C TRP A 139 -14.33 4.81 -9.22
N LEU A 140 -13.08 4.44 -8.96
CA LEU A 140 -11.90 5.17 -9.43
C LEU A 140 -11.83 5.13 -10.96
N GLU A 141 -11.90 3.96 -11.58
CA GLU A 141 -11.82 3.80 -13.05
C GLU A 141 -12.88 4.60 -13.81
N SER A 142 -14.09 4.73 -13.24
CA SER A 142 -15.19 5.47 -13.87
C SER A 142 -15.12 6.99 -13.72
N ARG A 143 -14.22 7.52 -12.89
CA ARG A 143 -14.17 8.96 -12.55
C ARG A 143 -12.80 9.60 -12.76
N LEU A 144 -11.74 8.83 -12.63
CA LEU A 144 -10.39 9.29 -12.92
C LEU A 144 -10.19 9.45 -14.43
N PRO A 145 -9.15 10.19 -14.84
CA PRO A 145 -8.68 10.21 -16.22
C PRO A 145 -8.59 8.82 -16.84
N ASN A 146 -9.05 8.71 -18.09
CA ASN A 146 -9.06 7.46 -18.85
C ASN A 146 -8.38 7.64 -20.21
N PRO A 147 -7.28 6.94 -20.51
CA PRO A 147 -6.66 5.91 -19.67
C PRO A 147 -5.86 6.50 -18.50
N VAL A 148 -5.94 5.82 -17.35
CA VAL A 148 -5.37 6.29 -16.07
C VAL A 148 -3.85 6.36 -16.07
N ASP A 149 -3.18 5.53 -16.87
CA ASP A 149 -1.72 5.46 -16.98
C ASP A 149 -1.12 6.46 -17.97
N ALA A 150 -1.94 7.15 -18.77
CA ALA A 150 -1.46 8.16 -19.70
C ALA A 150 -1.41 9.53 -19.03
N ALA A 151 -0.19 10.05 -18.81
CA ALA A 151 0.02 11.38 -18.21
C ALA A 151 -0.76 12.50 -18.91
N SER A 152 -0.89 12.44 -20.23
CA SER A 152 -1.67 13.41 -21.03
C SER A 152 -3.17 13.44 -20.70
N SER A 153 -3.72 12.38 -20.10
CA SER A 153 -5.12 12.37 -19.67
C SER A 153 -5.34 13.14 -18.36
N TRP A 154 -4.27 13.41 -17.61
CA TRP A 154 -4.28 14.11 -16.32
C TRP A 154 -3.95 15.60 -16.44
N GLU A 155 -3.42 16.01 -17.59
CA GLU A 155 -3.19 17.41 -17.89
C GLU A 155 -4.54 18.05 -18.21
N ASP A 156 -4.82 19.20 -17.61
CA ASP A 156 -6.02 19.96 -17.94
C ASP A 156 -6.02 20.24 -19.45
N MET A 157 -7.09 19.85 -20.14
CA MET A 157 -7.42 20.44 -21.44
C MET A 157 -7.91 21.87 -21.18
N GLU A 158 -7.00 22.77 -20.78
CA GLU A 158 -7.30 24.20 -20.84
C GLU A 158 -7.33 24.63 -22.31
N GLU A 159 -8.53 24.91 -22.83
CA GLU A 159 -8.78 25.93 -23.85
C GLU A 159 -8.97 27.30 -23.18
#